data_AF-A0A497ET05-F1
#
_entry.id   AF-A0A497ET05-F1
#
_cell.length_a   1.000
_cell.length_b   1.000
_cell.length_c   1.000
_cell.angle_alpha   90.00
_cell.angle_beta   90.00
_cell.angle_gamma   90.00
#
_symmetry.space_group_name_H-M   'P 1'
#
loop_
_entity.id
_entity.type
_entity.pdbx_description
1 polymer ?
#
loop_
_entity_poly.entity_id
_entity_poly.type
_entity_poly.pdbx_seq_one_letter_code
_entity_poly.pdbx_strand_id
1 'polypeptide(L)'
;MEKNRIPLVILKLGGSVITFKSELKKPNIDVIDRLSKEISEVINHVKLILIHGGGSFGHPYAAEYEIHLGFKDKSQLIGLAQTRIAMEELNQIIVNKLIEHGIPAISIQPSACIIAENDEIKSFNIDPLKMSLELGYIPVLYGDAVFDLTKGFTIISGDKIASYLAIKFNAFKIVFGCDVDGIYTSNPKRSSNAKLIKRLSI
;
A
#
# COMPACT_ATOMS: atom_id res chain seq x y z
N MET A 1 25.37 -20.67 -15.49
CA MET A 1 24.20 -20.25 -16.31
C MET A 1 23.12 -19.78 -15.35
N GLU A 2 23.05 -18.48 -15.04
CA GLU A 2 21.93 -17.95 -14.27
C GLU A 2 20.68 -18.07 -15.13
N LYS A 3 19.73 -18.92 -14.72
CA LYS A 3 18.39 -18.95 -15.31
C LYS A 3 17.85 -17.52 -15.28
N ASN A 4 17.35 -17.01 -16.41
CA ASN A 4 16.59 -15.77 -16.51
C ASN A 4 15.51 -15.74 -15.41
N ARG A 5 15.82 -15.15 -14.26
CA ARG A 5 14.88 -15.01 -13.14
C ARG A 5 13.98 -13.83 -13.48
N ILE A 6 12.68 -14.10 -13.58
CA ILE A 6 11.66 -13.05 -13.65
C ILE A 6 11.89 -12.10 -12.45
N PRO A 7 12.19 -10.81 -12.68
CA PRO A 7 12.55 -9.89 -11.61
C PRO A 7 11.32 -9.61 -10.73
N LEU A 8 11.56 -9.44 -9.43
CA LEU A 8 10.53 -9.00 -8.49
C LEU A 8 10.46 -7.48 -8.45
N VAL A 9 9.26 -6.95 -8.66
CA VAL A 9 8.93 -5.53 -8.53
C VAL A 9 7.96 -5.34 -7.38
N ILE A 10 8.19 -4.29 -6.59
CA ILE A 10 7.23 -3.81 -5.59
C ILE A 10 6.54 -2.58 -6.17
N LEU A 11 5.22 -2.62 -6.30
CA LEU A 11 4.43 -1.48 -6.81
C LEU A 11 3.53 -0.96 -5.70
N LYS A 12 3.64 0.33 -5.37
CA LYS A 12 2.69 1.02 -4.50
C LYS A 12 1.76 1.93 -5.30
N LEU A 13 0.46 1.74 -5.17
CA LEU A 13 -0.57 2.66 -5.65
C LEU A 13 -0.92 3.67 -4.55
N GLY A 14 -0.57 4.94 -4.75
CA GLY A 14 -0.86 6.00 -3.80
C GLY A 14 -2.36 6.21 -3.61
N GLY A 15 -2.81 6.35 -2.36
CA GLY A 15 -4.23 6.57 -2.05
C GLY A 15 -4.83 7.81 -2.72
N SER A 16 -4.01 8.82 -3.05
CA SER A 16 -4.43 10.01 -3.80
C SER A 16 -4.76 9.74 -5.27
N VAL A 17 -4.31 8.61 -5.82
CA VAL A 17 -4.55 8.19 -7.21
C VAL A 17 -5.83 7.35 -7.28
N ILE A 18 -5.95 6.38 -6.36
CA ILE A 18 -7.01 5.38 -6.36
C ILE A 18 -8.27 5.79 -5.57
N THR A 19 -8.28 6.98 -4.94
CA THR A 19 -9.45 7.51 -4.22
C THR A 19 -9.61 9.01 -4.45
N PHE A 20 -10.82 9.52 -4.23
CA PHE A 20 -11.08 10.95 -4.22
C PHE A 20 -11.03 11.49 -2.78
N LYS A 21 -10.04 12.33 -2.48
CA LYS A 21 -9.83 12.88 -1.13
C LYS A 21 -10.98 13.76 -0.62
N SER A 22 -11.78 14.32 -1.51
CA SER A 22 -12.90 15.21 -1.19
C SER A 22 -14.12 14.48 -0.61
N GLU A 23 -14.20 13.16 -0.76
CA GLU A 23 -15.38 12.38 -0.42
C GLU A 23 -14.98 11.15 0.40
N LEU A 24 -15.65 10.95 1.54
CA LEU A 24 -15.41 9.82 2.43
C LEU A 24 -15.68 8.50 1.70
N LYS A 25 -14.75 7.54 1.79
CA LYS A 25 -14.87 6.20 1.17
C LYS A 25 -15.21 6.23 -0.33
N LYS A 26 -14.67 7.20 -1.08
CA LYS A 26 -14.90 7.31 -2.52
C LYS A 26 -13.72 6.76 -3.33
N PRO A 27 -13.84 5.57 -3.95
CA PRO A 27 -12.80 5.03 -4.81
C PRO A 27 -12.81 5.74 -6.18
N ASN A 28 -11.65 5.81 -6.82
CA ASN A 28 -11.52 6.24 -8.20
C ASN A 28 -11.54 5.00 -9.11
N ILE A 29 -12.74 4.49 -9.39
CA ILE A 29 -12.94 3.21 -10.09
C ILE A 29 -12.30 3.22 -11.48
N ASP A 30 -12.42 4.30 -12.25
CA ASP A 30 -11.84 4.39 -13.59
C ASP A 30 -10.31 4.26 -13.56
N VAL A 31 -9.67 4.88 -12.55
CA VAL A 31 -8.22 4.77 -12.38
C VAL A 31 -7.82 3.38 -11.87
N ILE A 32 -8.58 2.80 -10.94
CA ILE A 32 -8.31 1.43 -10.46
C ILE A 32 -8.42 0.44 -11.63
N ASP A 33 -9.46 0.55 -12.46
CA ASP A 33 -9.68 -0.30 -13.62
C ASP A 33 -8.56 -0.16 -14.66
N ARG A 34 -8.24 1.08 -15.05
CA ARG A 34 -7.11 1.35 -15.96
C ARG A 34 -5.79 0.79 -15.44
N LEU A 35 -5.48 1.00 -14.15
CA LEU A 35 -4.25 0.46 -13.54
C LEU A 35 -4.26 -1.07 -13.51
N SER A 36 -5.42 -1.68 -13.28
CA SER A 36 -5.56 -3.15 -13.28
C SER A 36 -5.28 -3.71 -14.67
N LYS A 37 -5.76 -3.05 -15.72
CA LYS A 37 -5.42 -3.38 -17.11
C LYS A 37 -3.92 -3.22 -17.41
N GLU A 38 -3.32 -2.08 -17.03
CA GLU A 38 -1.88 -1.85 -17.25
C GLU A 38 -1.01 -2.88 -16.52
N ILE A 39 -1.44 -3.32 -15.33
CA ILE A 39 -0.75 -4.38 -14.59
C ILE A 39 -0.89 -5.72 -15.34
N SER A 40 -2.07 -6.08 -15.85
CA SER A 40 -2.30 -7.36 -16.54
C SER A 40 -1.41 -7.53 -17.79
N GLU A 41 -1.04 -6.42 -18.43
CA GLU A 41 -0.13 -6.41 -19.57
C GLU A 41 1.32 -6.79 -19.20
N VAL A 42 1.73 -6.68 -17.93
CA VAL A 42 3.11 -6.91 -17.49
C VAL A 42 3.30 -8.12 -16.57
N ILE A 43 2.23 -8.75 -16.06
CA ILE A 43 2.33 -9.84 -15.07
C ILE A 43 3.12 -11.08 -15.55
N ASN A 44 3.26 -11.28 -16.86
CA ASN A 44 4.04 -12.38 -17.42
C ASN A 44 5.55 -12.08 -17.50
N HIS A 45 5.96 -10.83 -17.25
CA HIS A 45 7.34 -10.36 -17.38
C HIS A 45 7.99 -10.03 -16.05
N VAL A 46 7.20 -9.86 -14.97
CA VAL A 46 7.68 -9.53 -13.63
C VAL A 46 6.91 -10.32 -12.58
N LYS A 47 7.56 -10.64 -11.46
CA LYS A 47 6.86 -10.99 -10.23
C LYS A 47 6.47 -9.67 -9.55
N LEU A 48 5.29 -9.60 -8.97
CA LEU A 48 4.77 -8.35 -8.40
C LEU A 48 4.28 -8.58 -6.98
N ILE A 49 4.64 -7.67 -6.08
CA ILE A 49 3.88 -7.42 -4.85
C ILE A 49 3.24 -6.05 -5.00
N LEU A 50 1.92 -5.99 -4.85
CA LEU A 50 1.15 -4.76 -4.94
C LEU A 50 0.85 -4.24 -3.53
N ILE A 51 1.04 -2.95 -3.31
CA ILE A 51 0.65 -2.25 -2.09
C ILE A 51 -0.24 -1.08 -2.48
N HIS A 52 -1.28 -0.77 -1.71
CA HIS A 52 -2.01 0.48 -1.91
C HIS A 52 -2.10 1.35 -0.65
N GLY A 53 -2.26 2.66 -0.85
CA GLY A 53 -2.53 3.61 0.22
C GLY A 53 -4.01 3.60 0.62
N GLY A 54 -4.32 4.24 1.76
CA GLY A 54 -5.69 4.28 2.29
C GLY A 54 -6.58 5.40 1.75
N GLY A 55 -6.01 6.48 1.23
CA GLY A 55 -6.80 7.54 0.59
C GLY A 55 -7.94 8.06 1.48
N SER A 56 -9.12 8.29 0.90
CA SER A 56 -10.33 8.68 1.63
C SER A 56 -11.02 7.56 2.42
N PHE A 57 -10.46 6.34 2.43
CA PHE A 57 -10.94 5.25 3.28
C PHE A 57 -10.20 5.23 4.61
N GLY A 58 -8.87 5.28 4.61
CA GLY A 58 -8.08 5.17 5.84
C GLY A 58 -7.98 6.48 6.64
N HIS A 59 -7.57 7.57 5.99
CA HIS A 59 -7.19 8.80 6.69
C HIS A 59 -8.33 9.43 7.52
N PRO A 60 -9.59 9.49 7.07
CA PRO A 60 -10.65 10.12 7.85
C PRO A 60 -10.89 9.44 9.21
N TYR A 61 -11.09 8.12 9.24
CA TYR A 61 -11.29 7.38 10.50
C TYR A 61 -10.03 7.39 11.38
N ALA A 62 -8.86 7.21 10.77
CA ALA A 62 -7.58 7.25 11.51
C ALA A 62 -7.33 8.61 12.19
N ALA A 63 -7.77 9.70 11.56
CA ALA A 63 -7.66 11.04 12.12
C ALA A 63 -8.71 11.30 13.20
N GLU A 64 -9.96 10.92 12.96
CA GLU A 64 -11.09 11.08 13.90
C GLU A 64 -10.79 10.43 15.26
N TYR A 65 -10.21 9.23 15.25
CA TYR A 65 -9.89 8.47 16.46
C TYR A 65 -8.42 8.55 16.89
N GLU A 66 -7.64 9.43 16.26
CA GLU A 66 -6.22 9.64 16.55
C GLU A 66 -5.38 8.33 16.56
N ILE A 67 -5.70 7.37 15.68
CA ILE A 67 -5.12 6.02 15.71
C ILE A 67 -3.60 6.04 15.56
N HIS A 68 -3.06 6.99 14.80
CA HIS A 68 -1.62 7.20 14.62
C HIS A 68 -0.88 7.64 15.90
N LEU A 69 -1.60 8.16 16.90
CA LEU A 69 -1.02 8.54 18.19
C LEU A 69 -0.93 7.35 19.16
N GLY A 70 -1.51 6.21 18.80
CA GLY A 70 -1.56 5.01 19.62
C GLY A 70 -2.75 4.96 20.58
N PHE A 71 -2.80 3.88 21.34
CA PHE A 71 -3.84 3.59 22.31
C PHE A 71 -3.70 4.48 23.54
N LYS A 72 -4.74 5.26 23.81
CA LYS A 72 -4.90 6.14 24.96
C LYS A 72 -5.98 5.59 25.90
N ASP A 73 -7.13 5.24 25.34
CA ASP A 73 -8.25 4.68 26.09
C ASP A 73 -9.23 3.88 25.21
N LYS A 74 -10.21 3.25 25.86
CA LYS A 74 -11.15 2.32 25.22
C LYS A 74 -12.06 2.95 24.16
N SER A 75 -12.24 4.27 24.15
CA SER A 75 -13.05 4.95 23.13
C SER A 75 -12.50 4.77 21.72
N GLN A 76 -11.18 4.55 21.58
CA GLN A 76 -10.53 4.35 20.28
C GLN A 76 -10.72 2.95 19.71
N LEU A 77 -11.19 1.97 20.49
CA LEU A 77 -11.30 0.57 20.03
C LEU A 77 -12.23 0.42 18.83
N ILE A 78 -13.37 1.13 18.85
CA ILE A 78 -14.29 1.16 17.70
C ILE A 78 -13.66 1.88 16.51
N GLY A 79 -12.90 2.94 16.75
CA GLY A 79 -12.18 3.69 15.72
C GLY A 79 -11.11 2.87 15.00
N LEU A 80 -10.36 2.06 15.74
CA LEU A 80 -9.40 1.12 15.18
C LEU A 80 -10.12 0.11 14.26
N ALA A 81 -11.22 -0.47 14.73
CA ALA A 81 -12.02 -1.42 13.95
C ALA A 81 -12.61 -0.77 12.67
N GLN A 82 -13.16 0.45 12.79
CA GLN A 82 -13.71 1.21 11.66
C GLN A 82 -12.63 1.61 10.64
N THR A 83 -11.44 1.98 11.11
CA THR A 83 -10.30 2.26 10.24
C THR A 83 -9.91 1.03 9.43
N ARG A 84 -9.83 -0.14 10.08
CA ARG A 84 -9.47 -1.41 9.43
C ARG A 84 -10.51 -1.87 8.43
N ILE A 85 -11.80 -1.87 8.78
CA ILE A 85 -12.84 -2.30 7.84
C ILE A 85 -12.91 -1.37 6.62
N ALA A 86 -12.69 -0.05 6.79
CA ALA A 86 -12.61 0.88 5.66
C ALA A 86 -11.43 0.54 4.73
N MET A 87 -10.27 0.18 5.28
CA MET A 87 -9.13 -0.26 4.46
C MET A 87 -9.41 -1.57 3.73
N GLU A 88 -10.08 -2.52 4.38
CA GLU A 88 -10.49 -3.79 3.79
C GLU A 88 -11.49 -3.59 2.63
N GLU A 89 -12.46 -2.68 2.77
CA GLU A 89 -13.40 -2.33 1.69
C GLU A 89 -12.67 -1.81 0.44
N LEU A 90 -11.72 -0.88 0.60
CA LEU A 90 -10.92 -0.38 -0.52
C LEU A 90 -10.09 -1.50 -1.16
N ASN A 91 -9.48 -2.35 -0.33
CA ASN A 91 -8.70 -3.48 -0.80
C ASN A 91 -9.54 -4.48 -1.59
N GLN A 92 -10.76 -4.79 -1.14
CA GLN A 92 -11.69 -5.65 -1.87
C GLN A 92 -12.01 -5.09 -3.26
N ILE A 93 -12.27 -3.79 -3.38
CA ILE A 93 -12.52 -3.13 -4.67
C ILE A 93 -11.32 -3.33 -5.62
N ILE A 94 -10.10 -3.11 -5.13
CA ILE A 94 -8.88 -3.23 -5.93
C ILE A 94 -8.64 -4.70 -6.33
N VAL A 95 -8.70 -5.62 -5.38
CA VAL A 95 -8.50 -7.06 -5.63
C VAL A 95 -9.53 -7.59 -6.62
N ASN A 96 -10.81 -7.21 -6.48
CA ASN A 96 -11.84 -7.61 -7.43
C ASN A 96 -11.53 -7.09 -8.84
N LYS A 97 -11.11 -5.82 -8.99
CA LYS A 97 -10.74 -5.28 -10.29
C LYS A 97 -9.53 -5.97 -10.91
N LEU A 98 -8.52 -6.31 -10.12
CA LEU A 98 -7.39 -7.10 -10.61
C LEU A 98 -7.85 -8.47 -11.14
N ILE A 99 -8.72 -9.16 -10.39
CA ILE A 99 -9.28 -10.47 -10.78
C ILE A 99 -10.12 -10.36 -12.05
N GLU A 100 -10.92 -9.30 -12.22
CA GLU A 100 -11.68 -9.04 -13.45
C GLU A 100 -10.77 -8.91 -14.68
N HIS A 101 -9.53 -8.42 -14.52
CA HIS A 101 -8.50 -8.36 -15.56
C HIS A 101 -7.64 -9.63 -15.66
N GLY A 102 -8.09 -10.74 -15.06
CA GLY A 102 -7.43 -12.04 -15.11
C GLY A 102 -6.16 -12.15 -14.25
N ILE A 103 -5.92 -11.20 -13.36
CA ILE A 103 -4.75 -11.21 -12.47
C ILE A 103 -5.07 -12.11 -11.26
N PRO A 104 -4.21 -13.11 -10.94
CA PRO A 104 -4.36 -13.93 -9.75
C PRO A 104 -3.96 -13.14 -8.49
N ALA A 105 -4.74 -12.12 -8.14
CA ALA A 105 -4.51 -11.25 -6.99
C ALA A 105 -5.00 -11.92 -5.70
N ILE A 106 -4.19 -11.88 -4.65
CA ILE A 106 -4.56 -12.40 -3.32
C ILE A 106 -4.30 -11.35 -2.25
N SER A 107 -5.32 -11.04 -1.44
CA SER A 107 -5.19 -10.10 -0.34
C SER A 107 -4.40 -10.71 0.82
N ILE A 108 -3.43 -9.97 1.36
CA ILE A 108 -2.73 -10.30 2.61
C ILE A 108 -2.85 -9.11 3.55
N GLN A 109 -3.68 -9.25 4.58
CA GLN A 109 -3.95 -8.19 5.54
C GLN A 109 -2.71 -7.90 6.41
N PRO A 110 -2.15 -6.68 6.37
CA PRO A 110 -0.94 -6.35 7.12
C PRO A 110 -1.11 -6.50 8.65
N SER A 111 -2.25 -6.10 9.22
CA SER A 111 -2.49 -6.23 10.67
C SER A 111 -2.56 -7.68 11.17
N ALA A 112 -2.64 -8.68 10.27
CA ALA A 112 -2.59 -10.08 10.63
C ALA A 112 -1.16 -10.66 10.63
N CYS A 113 -0.19 -9.95 10.05
CA CYS A 113 1.16 -10.45 9.85
C CYS A 113 2.27 -9.47 10.26
N ILE A 114 1.93 -8.24 10.63
CA ILE A 114 2.86 -7.21 11.11
C ILE A 114 2.61 -6.93 12.59
N ILE A 115 3.69 -6.87 13.37
CA ILE A 115 3.73 -6.26 14.69
C ILE A 115 4.68 -5.05 14.62
N ALA A 116 4.23 -3.94 15.17
CA ALA A 116 5.01 -2.72 15.27
C ALA A 116 5.65 -2.54 16.65
N GLU A 117 6.67 -1.70 16.73
CA GLU A 117 7.23 -1.19 17.97
C GLU A 117 7.60 0.27 17.73
N ASN A 118 6.93 1.19 18.44
CA ASN A 118 7.14 2.62 18.33
C ASN A 118 7.03 3.13 16.87
N ASP A 119 5.90 2.82 16.22
CA ASP A 119 5.55 3.22 14.85
C ASP A 119 6.35 2.53 13.74
N GLU A 120 7.31 1.66 14.07
CA GLU A 120 8.15 0.95 13.09
C GLU A 120 7.82 -0.54 13.03
N ILE A 121 8.04 -1.15 11.86
CA ILE A 121 7.83 -2.60 11.67
C ILE A 121 8.87 -3.36 12.51
N LYS A 122 8.43 -4.01 13.58
CA LYS A 122 9.29 -4.84 14.44
C LYS A 122 9.41 -6.25 13.90
N SER A 123 8.28 -6.84 13.53
CA SER A 123 8.22 -8.16 12.91
C SER A 123 7.18 -8.18 11.80
N PHE A 124 7.47 -8.96 10.76
CA PHE A 124 6.58 -9.16 9.63
C PHE A 124 6.71 -10.61 9.18
N ASN A 125 5.66 -11.41 9.43
CA ASN A 125 5.56 -12.76 8.90
C ASN A 125 5.29 -12.70 7.39
N ILE A 126 6.35 -12.92 6.60
CA ILE A 126 6.32 -12.83 5.14
C ILE A 126 6.08 -14.18 4.45
N ASP A 127 5.88 -15.26 5.20
CA ASP A 127 5.75 -16.58 4.61
C ASP A 127 4.51 -16.71 3.70
N PRO A 128 3.34 -16.12 4.02
CA PRO A 128 2.22 -16.06 3.08
C PRO A 128 2.58 -15.36 1.76
N LEU A 129 3.40 -14.30 1.82
CA LEU A 129 3.85 -13.58 0.63
C LEU A 129 4.77 -14.48 -0.22
N LYS A 130 5.74 -15.16 0.39
CA LYS A 130 6.64 -16.08 -0.33
C LYS A 130 5.88 -17.19 -1.03
N MET A 131 5.00 -17.88 -0.29
CA MET A 131 4.21 -18.99 -0.82
C MET A 131 3.29 -18.52 -1.96
N SER A 132 2.67 -17.33 -1.82
CA SER A 132 1.87 -16.75 -2.89
C SER A 132 2.68 -16.51 -4.17
N LEU A 133 3.88 -15.91 -4.05
CA LEU A 133 4.77 -15.63 -5.17
C LEU A 133 5.38 -16.89 -5.81
N GLU A 134 5.51 -17.98 -5.04
CA GLU A 134 5.96 -19.29 -5.53
C GLU A 134 4.87 -19.97 -6.36
N LEU A 135 3.61 -19.85 -5.94
CA LEU A 135 2.44 -20.36 -6.67
C LEU A 135 2.03 -19.49 -7.88
N GLY A 136 2.62 -18.30 -8.02
CA GLY A 136 2.33 -17.38 -9.13
C GLY A 136 1.20 -16.38 -8.86
N TYR A 137 0.75 -16.24 -7.60
CA TYR A 137 -0.16 -15.17 -7.20
C TYR A 137 0.57 -13.83 -7.11
N ILE A 138 -0.21 -12.75 -7.23
CA ILE A 138 0.21 -11.39 -6.91
C ILE A 138 -0.36 -11.02 -5.53
N PRO A 139 0.46 -11.05 -4.46
CA PRO A 139 0.02 -10.59 -3.16
C PRO A 139 -0.28 -9.09 -3.17
N VAL A 140 -1.43 -8.72 -2.61
CA VAL A 140 -1.90 -7.35 -2.45
C VAL A 140 -1.97 -7.01 -0.97
N LEU A 141 -1.28 -5.93 -0.59
CA LEU A 141 -1.26 -5.37 0.76
C LEU A 141 -1.68 -3.89 0.72
N TYR A 142 -1.81 -3.28 1.89
CA TYR A 142 -2.22 -1.88 2.02
C TYR A 142 -1.62 -1.22 3.26
N GLY A 143 -1.67 0.11 3.35
CA GLY A 143 -1.41 0.77 4.63
C GLY A 143 -2.49 0.41 5.64
N ASP A 144 -2.13 0.04 6.86
CA ASP A 144 -3.08 -0.55 7.81
C ASP A 144 -2.77 -0.14 9.26
N ALA A 145 -3.78 -0.25 10.12
CA ALA A 145 -3.63 -0.09 11.56
C ALA A 145 -3.26 -1.43 12.19
N VAL A 146 -2.09 -1.51 12.81
CA VAL A 146 -1.51 -2.75 13.35
C VAL A 146 -1.28 -2.61 14.85
N PHE A 147 -1.11 -3.74 15.55
CA PHE A 147 -0.72 -3.70 16.96
C PHE A 147 0.73 -3.26 17.12
N ASP A 148 0.97 -2.44 18.14
CA ASP A 148 2.27 -1.88 18.48
C ASP A 148 2.63 -2.25 19.92
N LEU A 149 3.83 -2.77 20.13
CA LEU A 149 4.29 -3.25 21.45
C LEU A 149 4.45 -2.11 22.48
N THR A 150 4.70 -0.89 22.03
CA THR A 150 4.90 0.28 22.89
C THR A 150 3.61 1.10 23.01
N LYS A 151 2.89 1.26 21.91
CA LYS A 151 1.75 2.19 21.79
C LYS A 151 0.39 1.49 21.81
N GLY A 152 0.34 0.17 21.93
CA GLY A 152 -0.86 -0.65 21.79
C GLY A 152 -1.25 -0.87 20.32
N PHE A 153 -1.38 0.20 19.55
CA PHE A 153 -1.52 0.16 18.10
C PHE A 153 -0.84 1.35 17.43
N THR A 154 -0.64 1.26 16.12
CA THR A 154 -0.14 2.34 15.27
C THR A 154 -0.62 2.15 13.84
N ILE A 155 -0.29 3.08 12.94
CA ILE A 155 -0.49 2.98 11.50
C ILE A 155 0.85 2.69 10.84
N ILE A 156 0.92 1.57 10.14
CA ILE A 156 2.02 1.28 9.22
C ILE A 156 1.56 1.67 7.82
N SER A 157 2.20 2.69 7.26
CA SER A 157 1.85 3.20 5.93
C SER A 157 2.24 2.21 4.83
N GLY A 158 1.55 2.30 3.69
CA GLY A 158 1.94 1.54 2.50
C GLY A 158 3.37 1.85 2.02
N ASP A 159 3.92 3.03 2.34
CA ASP A 159 5.33 3.35 2.05
C ASP A 159 6.30 2.54 2.90
N LYS A 160 6.02 2.41 4.20
CA LYS A 160 6.82 1.59 5.12
C LYS A 160 6.79 0.11 4.70
N ILE A 161 5.60 -0.40 4.37
CA ILE A 161 5.43 -1.79 3.89
C ILE A 161 6.19 -2.01 2.59
N ALA A 162 6.02 -1.14 1.59
CA ALA A 162 6.67 -1.29 0.30
C ALA A 162 8.21 -1.24 0.42
N SER A 163 8.73 -0.30 1.22
CA SER A 163 10.18 -0.17 1.45
C SER A 163 10.75 -1.37 2.21
N TYR A 164 10.08 -1.81 3.27
CA TYR A 164 10.46 -2.99 4.04
C TYR A 164 10.51 -4.23 3.14
N LEU A 165 9.46 -4.47 2.34
CA LEU A 165 9.39 -5.63 1.45
C LEU A 165 10.43 -5.57 0.32
N ALA A 166 10.68 -4.39 -0.25
CA ALA A 166 11.70 -4.23 -1.27
C ALA A 166 13.09 -4.64 -0.76
N ILE A 167 13.46 -4.22 0.45
CA ILE A 167 14.72 -4.63 1.09
C ILE A 167 14.68 -6.12 1.43
N LYS A 168 13.60 -6.58 2.08
CA LYS A 168 13.47 -7.95 2.61
C LYS A 168 13.52 -9.02 1.51
N PHE A 169 12.95 -8.73 0.35
CA PHE A 169 12.95 -9.63 -0.80
C PHE A 169 14.06 -9.34 -1.81
N ASN A 170 14.94 -8.36 -1.55
CA ASN A 170 15.94 -7.87 -2.50
C ASN A 170 15.32 -7.60 -3.88
N ALA A 171 14.23 -6.83 -3.88
CA ALA A 171 13.46 -6.55 -5.09
C ALA A 171 14.33 -5.81 -6.12
N PHE A 172 14.11 -6.12 -7.39
CA PHE A 172 14.83 -5.46 -8.49
C PHE A 172 14.47 -3.97 -8.59
N LYS A 173 13.20 -3.64 -8.30
CA LYS A 173 12.70 -2.26 -8.36
C LYS A 173 11.54 -2.06 -7.39
N ILE A 174 11.47 -0.87 -6.82
CA ILE A 174 10.28 -0.35 -6.14
C ILE A 174 9.73 0.84 -6.93
N VAL A 175 8.43 0.86 -7.15
CA VAL A 175 7.73 1.90 -7.91
C VAL A 175 6.61 2.49 -7.07
N PHE A 176 6.56 3.81 -6.98
CA PHE A 176 5.51 4.55 -6.27
C PHE A 176 4.65 5.31 -7.28
N GLY A 177 3.42 4.85 -7.50
CA GLY A 177 2.41 5.58 -8.25
C GLY A 177 1.80 6.68 -7.38
N CYS A 178 1.86 7.93 -7.82
CA CYS A 178 1.30 9.09 -7.12
C CYS A 178 0.55 10.02 -8.08
N ASP A 179 -0.16 11.00 -7.54
CA ASP A 179 -1.03 11.94 -8.27
C ASP A 179 -0.27 13.19 -8.78
N VAL A 180 1.04 13.02 -9.01
CA VAL A 180 1.99 13.98 -9.56
C VAL A 180 3.07 13.20 -10.35
N ASP A 181 3.79 13.85 -11.26
CA ASP A 181 4.75 13.16 -12.15
C ASP A 181 6.02 12.64 -11.44
N GLY A 182 6.22 12.98 -10.17
CA GLY A 182 7.37 12.58 -9.37
C GLY A 182 7.67 13.56 -8.25
N ILE A 183 8.93 13.63 -7.83
CA ILE A 183 9.39 14.56 -6.79
C ILE A 183 9.67 15.92 -7.43
N TYR A 184 9.18 16.99 -6.81
CA TYR A 184 9.43 18.37 -7.26
C TYR A 184 10.24 19.14 -6.21
N THR A 185 10.90 20.23 -6.63
CA THR A 185 11.61 21.16 -5.73
C THR A 185 10.69 21.87 -4.73
N SER A 186 9.38 21.92 -5.00
CA SER A 186 8.34 22.45 -4.12
C SER A 186 7.00 21.82 -4.51
N ASN A 187 5.92 22.04 -3.74
CA ASN A 187 4.61 21.45 -4.06
C ASN A 187 4.08 21.94 -5.43
N PRO A 188 3.98 21.07 -6.45
CA PRO A 188 3.58 21.45 -7.81
C PRO A 188 2.10 21.85 -7.92
N LYS A 189 1.28 21.53 -6.92
CA LYS A 189 -0.14 21.91 -6.88
C LYS A 189 -0.36 23.31 -6.30
N ARG A 190 0.69 23.93 -5.72
CA ARG A 190 0.62 25.24 -5.07
C ARG A 190 1.59 26.27 -5.67
N SER A 191 2.67 25.80 -6.28
CA SER A 191 3.74 26.64 -6.80
C SER A 191 3.93 26.40 -8.29
N SER A 192 3.73 27.42 -9.11
CA SER A 192 4.04 27.40 -10.55
C SER A 192 5.54 27.27 -10.82
N ASN A 193 6.40 27.57 -9.85
CA ASN A 193 7.85 27.47 -9.96
C ASN A 193 8.39 26.07 -9.59
N ALA A 194 7.51 25.11 -9.27
CA ALA A 194 7.93 23.76 -8.96
C ALA A 194 8.58 23.08 -10.17
N LYS A 195 9.81 22.58 -10.01
CA LYS A 195 10.54 21.85 -11.05
C LYS A 195 10.62 20.38 -10.70
N LEU A 196 10.35 19.51 -11.68
CA LEU A 196 10.44 18.06 -11.53
C LEU A 196 11.91 17.64 -11.37
N ILE A 197 12.19 16.88 -10.32
CA ILE A 197 13.48 16.27 -10.03
C ILE A 197 13.49 14.88 -10.65
N LYS A 198 14.20 14.73 -11.78
CA LYS A 198 14.26 13.47 -12.53
C LYS A 198 15.13 12.40 -11.86
N ARG A 199 16.13 12.82 -11.07
CA ARG A 199 17.05 11.95 -10.33
C ARG A 199 17.47 12.64 -9.04
N LEU A 200 17.40 11.89 -7.94
CA LEU A 200 17.91 12.30 -6.64
C LEU A 200 19.03 11.32 -6.24
N SER A 201 20.10 11.85 -5.67
CA SER A 201 21.14 11.09 -4.98
C SER A 201 21.31 11.74 -3.62
N ILE A 202 21.28 10.95 -2.56
CA ILE A 202 21.47 11.39 -1.17
C ILE A 202 22.88 10.99 -0.75
#